data_AF-A0A452XRJ2-F1
#
_entry.id   AF-A0A452XRJ2-F1
#
_cell.length_a   1.000
_cell.length_b   1.000
_cell.length_c   1.000
_cell.angle_alpha   90.00
_cell.angle_beta   90.00
_cell.angle_gamma   90.00
#
_symmetry.space_group_name_H-M   'P 1'
#
loop_
_entity.id
_entity.type
_entity.pdbx_description
1 polymer ?
#
loop_
_entity_poly.entity_id
_entity_poly.type
_entity_poly.pdbx_seq_one_letter_code
_entity_poly.pdbx_strand_id
1 'polypeptide(L)'
;MTELKGAHYHKVVEITGNAGKCLEEEYLVDEPSCSTPRRREIDLPSAESIEELRTPDYDELLRSFRESRAGWKQANGDTKHLPEAQEESTSPSSVRDARVPLIARN
;
A
#
# COMPACT_ATOMS: atom_id res chain seq x y z
N MET A 1 -45.68 -49.68 4.82
CA MET A 1 -45.76 -48.77 3.65
C MET A 1 -46.39 -47.42 4.00
N THR A 2 -47.44 -47.40 4.83
CA THR A 2 -48.07 -46.20 5.41
C THR A 2 -47.14 -45.40 6.32
N GLU A 3 -46.36 -46.06 7.19
CA GLU A 3 -45.38 -45.38 8.07
C GLU A 3 -44.28 -44.65 7.29
N LEU A 4 -43.77 -45.26 6.22
CA LEU A 4 -42.77 -44.64 5.35
C LEU A 4 -43.31 -43.36 4.68
N LYS A 5 -44.57 -43.38 4.25
CA LYS A 5 -45.24 -42.20 3.67
C LYS A 5 -45.46 -41.10 4.71
N GLY A 6 -45.82 -41.46 5.94
CA GLY A 6 -45.95 -40.51 7.05
C GLY A 6 -44.64 -39.85 7.42
N ALA A 7 -43.56 -40.64 7.55
CA ALA A 7 -42.23 -40.14 7.85
C ALA A 7 -41.69 -39.22 6.74
N HIS A 8 -41.89 -39.59 5.47
CA HIS A 8 -41.53 -38.76 4.33
C HIS A 8 -42.30 -37.42 4.35
N TYR A 9 -43.62 -37.46 4.52
CA TYR A 9 -44.45 -36.25 4.58
C TYR A 9 -43.99 -35.33 5.72
N HIS A 10 -43.73 -35.88 6.89
CA HIS A 10 -43.22 -35.12 8.02
C HIS A 10 -41.88 -34.43 7.70
N LYS A 11 -40.95 -35.14 7.05
CA LYS A 11 -39.67 -34.57 6.62
C LYS A 11 -39.83 -33.43 5.62
N VAL A 12 -40.76 -33.57 4.67
CA VAL A 12 -41.07 -32.50 3.71
C VAL A 12 -41.60 -31.26 4.42
N VAL A 13 -42.49 -31.43 5.41
CA VAL A 13 -43.00 -30.31 6.22
C VAL A 13 -41.87 -29.64 7.01
N GLU A 14 -40.99 -30.42 7.66
CA GLU A 14 -39.81 -29.88 8.36
C GLU A 14 -38.90 -29.07 7.43
N ILE A 15 -38.55 -29.62 6.26
CA ILE A 15 -37.67 -28.96 5.29
C ILE A 15 -38.31 -27.66 4.80
N THR A 16 -39.61 -27.70 4.50
CA THR A 16 -40.34 -26.52 4.00
C THR A 16 -40.42 -25.43 5.07
N GLY A 17 -40.68 -25.81 6.33
CA GLY A 17 -40.69 -24.88 7.46
C GLY A 17 -39.31 -24.25 7.71
N ASN A 18 -38.25 -25.06 7.68
CA ASN A 18 -36.89 -24.56 7.85
C ASN A 18 -36.47 -23.64 6.68
N ALA A 19 -36.84 -23.98 5.45
CA ALA A 19 -36.55 -23.14 4.29
C ALA A 19 -37.22 -21.76 4.42
N GLY A 20 -38.48 -21.72 4.86
CA GLY A 20 -39.17 -20.45 5.14
C GLY A 20 -38.43 -19.63 6.19
N LYS A 21 -38.08 -20.24 7.32
CA LYS A 21 -37.35 -19.57 8.40
C LYS A 21 -36.01 -18.98 7.94
N CYS A 22 -35.20 -19.76 7.23
CA CYS A 22 -33.90 -19.29 6.76
C CYS A 22 -34.03 -18.12 5.78
N LEU A 23 -35.04 -18.13 4.89
CA LEU A 23 -35.23 -17.08 3.89
C LEU A 23 -35.85 -15.80 4.46
N GLU A 24 -36.72 -15.91 5.46
CA GLU A 24 -37.44 -14.77 6.04
C GLU A 24 -36.73 -14.14 7.24
N GLU A 25 -36.15 -14.95 8.12
CA GLU A 25 -35.60 -14.49 9.40
C GLU A 25 -34.07 -14.41 9.40
N GLU A 26 -33.39 -15.33 8.70
CA GLU A 26 -31.93 -15.47 8.76
C GLU A 26 -31.24 -14.80 7.58
N TYR A 27 -31.87 -14.77 6.39
CA TYR A 27 -31.37 -14.09 5.20
C TYR A 27 -31.82 -12.62 5.16
N LEU A 28 -31.61 -11.92 6.26
CA LEU A 28 -31.80 -10.47 6.30
C LEU A 28 -30.62 -9.81 5.60
N VAL A 29 -30.91 -8.97 4.61
CA VAL A 29 -29.89 -8.11 4.00
C VAL A 29 -29.37 -7.18 5.09
N ASP A 30 -28.04 -7.11 5.24
CA ASP A 30 -27.41 -6.17 6.16
C ASP A 30 -28.00 -4.78 5.95
N GLU A 31 -28.35 -4.11 7.06
CA GLU A 31 -28.80 -2.74 6.98
C GLU A 31 -27.75 -1.95 6.20
N PRO A 32 -28.13 -1.32 5.07
CA PRO A 32 -27.15 -0.59 4.29
C PRO A 32 -26.59 0.50 5.20
N SER A 33 -25.32 0.32 5.59
CA SER A 33 -24.55 1.35 6.28
C SER A 33 -24.31 2.45 5.25
N CYS A 34 -25.33 3.26 5.00
CA CYS A 34 -25.34 4.39 4.08
C CYS A 34 -24.39 5.50 4.52
N SER A 35 -23.38 5.19 5.33
CA SER A 35 -22.21 6.03 5.55
C SER A 35 -21.30 5.98 4.33
N THR A 36 -21.85 6.32 3.16
CA THR A 36 -21.00 6.83 2.09
C THR A 36 -20.48 8.17 2.59
N PRO A 37 -19.15 8.37 2.68
CA PRO A 37 -18.60 9.67 3.00
C PRO A 37 -19.18 10.70 2.04
N ARG A 38 -19.98 11.64 2.54
CA ARG A 38 -20.48 12.77 1.75
C ARG A 38 -19.27 13.54 1.20
N ARG A 39 -19.40 14.16 0.02
CA ARG A 39 -18.36 15.04 -0.54
C ARG A 39 -17.94 16.05 0.53
N ARG A 40 -16.67 15.98 0.92
CA ARG A 40 -16.03 16.90 1.85
C ARG A 40 -15.08 17.76 1.03
N GLU A 41 -14.88 19.00 1.47
CA GLU A 41 -13.77 19.79 0.97
C GLU A 41 -12.48 19.11 1.41
N ILE A 42 -11.56 18.93 0.47
CA ILE A 42 -10.25 18.34 0.72
C ILE A 42 -9.26 19.48 0.54
N ASP A 43 -8.36 19.62 1.51
CA ASP A 43 -7.25 20.55 1.38
C ASP A 43 -6.33 20.05 0.26
N LEU A 44 -6.48 20.64 -0.92
CA LEU A 44 -5.60 20.35 -2.05
C LEU A 44 -4.30 21.15 -1.87
N PRO A 45 -3.14 20.54 -2.13
CA PRO A 45 -1.88 21.29 -2.14
C PRO A 45 -1.93 22.38 -3.20
N SER A 46 -1.30 23.52 -2.91
CA SER A 46 -1.17 24.62 -3.87
C SER A 46 -0.26 24.19 -5.02
N ALA A 47 -0.46 24.79 -6.20
CA ALA A 47 0.42 24.57 -7.35
C ALA A 47 1.88 24.93 -7.03
N GLU A 48 2.09 25.96 -6.21
CA GLU A 48 3.41 26.38 -5.73
C GLU A 48 4.06 25.30 -4.86
N SER A 49 3.33 24.74 -3.90
CA SER A 49 3.83 23.65 -3.05
C SER A 49 4.21 22.39 -3.85
N ILE A 50 3.51 22.13 -4.97
CA ILE A 50 3.85 21.03 -5.87
C ILE A 50 5.13 21.35 -6.66
N GLU A 51 5.29 22.60 -7.12
CA GLU A 51 6.45 23.02 -7.90
C GLU A 51 7.75 22.99 -7.09
N GLU A 52 7.70 23.39 -5.82
CA GLU A 52 8.84 23.36 -4.90
C GLU A 52 9.39 21.94 -4.67
N LEU A 53 8.55 20.91 -4.81
CA LEU A 53 8.93 19.51 -4.66
C LEU A 53 9.46 18.89 -5.97
N ARG A 54 9.38 19.60 -7.10
CA ARG A 54 9.91 19.09 -8.35
C ARG A 54 11.42 19.00 -8.33
N THR A 55 11.93 18.05 -9.11
CA THR A 55 13.36 17.97 -9.38
C THR A 55 13.78 19.22 -10.16
N PRO A 56 14.77 19.99 -9.69
CA PRO A 56 15.30 21.14 -10.42
C PRO A 56 15.86 20.72 -11.79
N ASP A 57 16.02 21.68 -12.69
CA ASP A 57 16.58 21.42 -14.01
C ASP A 57 18.01 20.87 -13.93
N TYR A 58 18.40 20.10 -14.96
CA TYR A 58 19.71 19.45 -15.03
C TYR A 58 20.88 20.42 -14.83
N ASP A 59 20.81 21.62 -15.42
CA ASP A 59 21.87 22.61 -15.31
C ASP A 59 21.99 23.19 -13.89
N GLU A 60 20.87 23.31 -13.17
CA GLU A 60 20.83 23.76 -11.79
C GLU A 60 21.36 22.68 -10.83
N LEU A 61 21.02 21.42 -11.09
CA LEU A 61 21.61 20.26 -10.41
C LEU A 61 23.13 20.20 -10.62
N LEU A 62 23.60 20.40 -11.85
CA LEU A 62 25.02 20.37 -12.15
C LEU A 62 25.77 21.53 -11.49
N ARG A 63 25.15 22.71 -11.43
CA ARG A 63 25.68 23.88 -10.74
C ARG A 63 25.79 23.64 -9.23
N SER A 64 24.70 23.22 -8.58
CA SER A 64 24.70 22.93 -7.13
C SER A 64 25.70 21.84 -6.74
N PHE A 65 25.88 20.81 -7.57
CA PHE A 65 26.90 19.77 -7.37
C PHE A 65 28.34 20.29 -7.52
N ARG A 66 28.57 21.27 -8.39
CA ARG A 66 29.90 21.91 -8.54
C ARG A 66 30.19 22.88 -7.40
N GLU A 67 29.20 23.67 -7.00
CA GLU A 67 29.30 24.64 -5.89
C GLU A 67 29.48 23.94 -4.54
N SER A 68 28.74 22.86 -4.27
CA SER A 68 28.93 22.02 -3.08
C SER A 68 30.33 21.37 -3.02
N ARG A 69 30.89 20.99 -4.17
CA ARG A 69 32.28 20.50 -4.27
C ARG A 69 33.33 21.60 -4.13
N ALA A 70 33.01 22.85 -4.47
CA ALA A 70 33.90 23.98 -4.25
C ALA A 70 34.04 24.30 -2.76
N GLY A 71 32.95 24.18 -1.99
CA GLY A 71 32.95 24.28 -0.52
C GLY A 71 33.67 23.13 0.19
N TRP A 72 33.69 21.92 -0.41
CA TRP A 72 34.41 20.75 0.13
C TRP A 72 35.94 20.87 0.01
N LYS A 73 36.45 21.68 -0.93
CA LYS A 73 37.89 21.72 -1.28
C LYS A 73 38.81 22.45 -0.30
N GLN A 74 38.32 22.89 0.85
CA GLN A 74 39.17 23.45 1.91
C GLN A 74 38.87 22.84 3.28
N ALA A 75 38.99 21.52 3.39
CA ALA A 75 39.19 20.86 4.69
C ALA A 75 40.06 19.61 4.49
N ASN A 76 41.35 19.77 4.77
CA ASN A 76 42.39 18.75 4.92
C ASN A 76 43.16 18.31 3.65
N GLY A 77 44.48 18.31 3.82
CA GLY A 77 45.47 18.16 2.76
C GLY A 77 45.69 16.74 2.26
N ASP A 78 46.27 16.69 1.06
CA ASP A 78 46.98 15.61 0.39
C ASP A 78 46.48 14.17 0.61
N THR A 79 45.86 13.61 -0.42
CA THR A 79 46.19 12.25 -0.84
C THR A 79 45.99 12.14 -2.33
N LYS A 80 47.11 11.92 -3.01
CA LYS A 80 47.22 11.54 -4.42
C LYS A 80 46.35 10.31 -4.67
N HIS A 81 45.75 10.25 -5.86
CA HIS A 81 45.69 9.10 -6.78
C HIS A 81 44.37 9.09 -7.59
N LEU A 82 44.47 9.52 -8.84
CA LEU A 82 43.98 8.77 -10.01
C LEU A 82 45.24 8.06 -10.60
N PRO A 83 45.20 6.94 -11.36
CA PRO A 83 44.18 6.63 -12.37
C PRO A 83 43.77 5.15 -12.58
N GLU A 84 42.62 4.96 -13.24
CA GLU A 84 42.29 3.97 -14.30
C GLU A 84 42.31 2.43 -14.06
N ALA A 85 41.33 1.79 -14.71
CA ALA A 85 41.24 0.40 -15.20
C ALA A 85 40.78 -0.77 -14.28
N GLN A 86 39.65 -1.35 -14.71
CA GLN A 86 39.30 -2.77 -14.83
C GLN A 86 38.95 -3.65 -13.61
N GLU A 87 37.74 -4.24 -13.77
CA GLU A 87 37.37 -5.65 -13.51
C GLU A 87 36.98 -6.10 -12.09
N GLU A 88 35.67 -6.35 -11.99
CA GLU A 88 35.01 -7.54 -11.46
C GLU A 88 35.16 -7.94 -9.98
N SER A 89 33.98 -8.21 -9.39
CA SER A 89 33.77 -8.94 -8.13
C SER A 89 34.14 -8.15 -6.86
N THR A 90 33.18 -7.62 -6.09
CA THR A 90 32.42 -8.40 -5.10
C THR A 90 31.21 -7.58 -4.61
N SER A 91 30.11 -8.30 -4.40
CA SER A 91 28.72 -7.96 -4.08
C SER A 91 28.33 -6.72 -3.24
N PRO A 92 27.06 -6.26 -3.35
CA PRO A 92 26.49 -5.10 -2.66
C PRO A 92 25.74 -5.49 -1.38
N SER A 93 25.94 -4.79 -0.25
CA SER A 93 24.97 -4.86 0.87
C SER A 93 25.13 -3.72 1.88
N SER A 94 24.48 -2.60 1.61
CA SER A 94 23.72 -1.90 2.66
C SER A 94 22.59 -1.09 2.01
N VAL A 95 21.81 -1.76 1.16
CA VAL A 95 20.46 -1.31 0.86
C VAL A 95 19.61 -1.92 1.97
N ARG A 96 19.17 -1.11 2.93
CA ARG A 96 18.16 -1.56 3.90
C ARG A 96 16.96 -2.06 3.10
N ASP A 97 16.64 -3.34 3.24
CA ASP A 97 15.51 -3.98 2.57
C ASP A 97 14.19 -3.38 3.08
N ALA A 98 13.46 -2.68 2.22
CA ALA A 98 12.20 -2.02 2.54
C ALA A 98 11.01 -2.99 2.62
N ARG A 99 11.23 -4.30 2.48
CA ARG A 99 10.16 -5.32 2.43
C ARG A 99 9.66 -5.77 3.80
N VAL A 100 9.82 -4.97 4.86
CA VAL A 100 9.24 -5.32 6.17
C VAL A 100 7.74 -5.02 6.13
N PRO A 101 6.84 -6.03 6.24
CA PRO A 101 5.41 -5.78 6.24
C PRO A 101 5.00 -5.10 7.55
N LEU A 102 4.11 -4.12 7.46
CA LEU A 102 3.48 -3.53 8.64
C LEU A 102 2.54 -4.56 9.26
N ILE A 103 2.96 -5.14 10.38
CA ILE A 103 2.13 -6.06 11.15
C ILE A 103 1.29 -5.24 12.12
N ALA A 104 -0.03 -5.31 11.98
CA ALA A 104 -0.96 -4.74 12.96
C ALA A 104 -0.84 -5.53 14.27
N ARG A 105 -0.73 -4.81 15.39
CA ARG A 105 -0.68 -5.37 16.73
C ARG A 105 -2.10 -5.34 17.32
N ASN A 106 -2.64 -6.52 17.65
CA ASN A 106 -3.88 -6.67 18.42
C ASN A 106 -3.68 -6.33 19.90
#